data_AF-A0A7Y6Q7C7-F1
#
_entry.id   AF-A0A7Y6Q7C7-F1
#
_cell.length_a   1.000
_cell.length_b   1.000
_cell.length_c   1.000
_cell.angle_alpha   90.00
_cell.angle_beta   90.00
_cell.angle_gamma   90.00
#
_symmetry.space_group_name_H-M   'P 1'
#
loop_
_entity.id
_entity.type
_entity.pdbx_description
1 polymer ?
#
loop_
_entity_poly.entity_id
_entity_poly.type
_entity_poly.pdbx_seq_one_letter_code
_entity_poly.pdbx_strand_id
1 'polypeptide(L)'
;MTSDETLQAIHTVLSEQMMHPHLDGFGPEARLNEDLYLDSVLILQIFLNLELEYGLSVPEAAIARQDVQTVADLVALYQPKAVATVVPSFPLTGGTTDEGVHGEAYYDIKVHCFVSCVCDGLKRQGLDHRPFYFGVWDAKFALSDRFQLLYHAPDITQEFFRAWFQRLYGVAVREWYDPDISKSENLAVMLDLVRRRTYTGSVMVMLDMFHLPERENKFNQNPFPHYLMLQETADPDTWFVHDPDYRWEGEIARDKVIHAVMQPTVGGGYVFDNAETRAPAAKDLKAYFDACFVKSSNPLADAVREIVTAHLEGRGGVTLADLTAAVRELPIITIRKYAYEHGFAFFWRALKLPAREFEGWCEEIEALVQALKTLHYDCMKLSQTGERALAAPVFERLAEADRIETKLKGKLAEIFDLWCDQNVAADISLLNKSMLKRVAR
;
A
#
# COMPACT_ATOMS: atom_id res chain seq x y z
N MET A 1 26.71 -24.90 0.43
CA MET A 1 27.60 -23.74 0.59
C MET A 1 27.71 -23.41 2.07
N THR A 2 28.87 -22.93 2.51
CA THR A 2 29.08 -22.39 3.86
C THR A 2 28.43 -21.01 4.01
N SER A 3 28.36 -20.50 5.24
CA SER A 3 27.89 -19.14 5.53
C SER A 3 28.73 -18.08 4.80
N ASP A 4 30.05 -18.24 4.82
CA ASP A 4 30.98 -17.30 4.18
C ASP A 4 30.89 -17.34 2.65
N GLU A 5 30.71 -18.53 2.06
CA GLU A 5 30.48 -18.67 0.62
C GLU A 5 29.17 -17.99 0.18
N THR A 6 28.13 -18.10 1.00
CA THR A 6 26.83 -17.45 0.73
C THR A 6 26.94 -15.93 0.85
N LEU A 7 27.62 -15.45 1.90
CA LEU A 7 27.91 -14.03 2.10
C LEU A 7 28.69 -13.44 0.92
N GLN A 8 29.70 -14.16 0.44
CA GLN A 8 30.49 -13.74 -0.71
C GLN A 8 29.66 -13.73 -2.00
N ALA A 9 28.79 -14.74 -2.21
CA ALA A 9 27.89 -14.76 -3.35
C ALA A 9 26.91 -13.56 -3.33
N ILE A 10 26.33 -13.24 -2.16
CA ILE A 10 25.48 -12.04 -1.99
C ILE A 10 26.27 -10.77 -2.34
N HIS A 11 27.50 -10.63 -1.83
CA HIS A 11 28.34 -9.48 -2.16
C HIS A 11 28.58 -9.39 -3.67
N THR A 12 28.95 -10.49 -4.33
CA THR A 12 29.20 -10.51 -5.79
C THR A 12 27.94 -10.18 -6.59
N VAL A 13 26.78 -10.72 -6.23
CA VAL A 13 25.50 -10.35 -6.86
C VAL A 13 25.27 -8.85 -6.75
N LEU A 14 25.43 -8.28 -5.56
CA LEU A 14 25.24 -6.85 -5.34
C LEU A 14 26.24 -6.00 -6.13
N SER A 15 27.53 -6.33 -6.09
CA SER A 15 28.58 -5.51 -6.69
C SER A 15 28.68 -5.66 -8.20
N GLU A 16 28.48 -6.87 -8.75
CA GLU A 16 28.76 -7.18 -10.15
C GLU A 16 27.48 -7.29 -11.00
N GLN A 17 26.43 -7.94 -10.48
CA GLN A 17 25.20 -8.16 -11.25
C GLN A 17 24.22 -7.00 -11.12
N MET A 18 24.03 -6.52 -9.89
CA MET A 18 23.14 -5.40 -9.60
C MET A 18 23.84 -4.04 -9.71
N MET A 19 25.18 -4.02 -9.71
CA MET A 19 26.00 -2.80 -9.65
C MET A 19 25.53 -1.82 -8.57
N HIS A 20 25.22 -2.37 -7.39
CA HIS A 20 24.57 -1.66 -6.30
C HIS A 20 25.51 -0.59 -5.71
N PRO A 21 25.10 0.69 -5.66
CA PRO A 21 26.00 1.79 -5.31
C PRO A 21 26.31 1.91 -3.81
N HIS A 22 25.52 1.28 -2.93
CA HIS A 22 25.62 1.41 -1.48
C HIS A 22 26.15 0.12 -0.84
N LEU A 23 27.45 -0.14 -1.03
CA LEU A 23 28.16 -1.29 -0.44
C LEU A 23 29.18 -0.89 0.64
N ASP A 24 29.30 0.41 0.92
CA ASP A 24 30.14 0.89 2.00
C ASP A 24 29.60 0.36 3.33
N GLY A 25 30.43 -0.41 4.04
CA GLY A 25 30.03 -1.04 5.31
C GLY A 25 29.30 -2.37 5.14
N PHE A 26 29.27 -2.98 3.95
CA PHE A 26 28.74 -4.33 3.77
C PHE A 26 29.42 -5.33 4.72
N GLY A 27 28.61 -6.03 5.50
CA GLY A 27 29.03 -7.04 6.46
C GLY A 27 27.81 -7.71 7.09
N PRO A 28 27.99 -8.78 7.88
CA PRO A 28 26.88 -9.56 8.44
C PRO A 28 25.85 -8.72 9.20
N GLU A 29 26.31 -7.73 9.97
CA GLU A 29 25.45 -6.87 10.79
C GLU A 29 24.83 -5.69 10.02
N ALA A 30 25.22 -5.48 8.76
CA ALA A 30 24.68 -4.38 7.96
C ALA A 30 23.18 -4.59 7.74
N ARG A 31 22.40 -3.56 8.06
CA ARG A 31 20.94 -3.56 7.86
C ARG A 31 20.65 -3.38 6.38
N LEU A 32 19.86 -4.28 5.82
CA LEU A 32 19.60 -4.34 4.38
C LEU A 32 18.99 -3.03 3.89
N ASN A 33 17.96 -2.51 4.59
CA ASN A 33 17.29 -1.29 4.17
C ASN A 33 18.07 -0.02 4.56
N GLU A 34 18.46 0.10 5.83
CA GLU A 34 18.98 1.37 6.36
C GLU A 34 20.44 1.63 5.99
N ASP A 35 21.27 0.59 5.98
CA ASP A 35 22.70 0.75 5.75
C ASP A 35 23.03 0.49 4.27
N LEU A 36 22.36 -0.49 3.67
CA LEU A 36 22.60 -0.91 2.28
C LEU A 36 21.52 -0.45 1.30
N TYR A 37 20.45 0.25 1.72
CA TYR A 37 19.44 0.78 0.79
C TYR A 37 18.76 -0.29 -0.08
N LEU A 38 18.70 -1.53 0.41
CA LEU A 38 18.05 -2.68 -0.22
C LEU A 38 16.60 -2.75 0.24
N ASP A 39 15.68 -2.49 -0.67
CA ASP A 39 14.25 -2.65 -0.45
C ASP A 39 13.77 -4.07 -0.78
N SER A 40 12.48 -4.32 -0.57
CA SER A 40 11.86 -5.63 -0.85
C SER A 40 12.00 -6.07 -2.31
N VAL A 41 12.08 -5.15 -3.27
CA VAL A 41 12.26 -5.46 -4.70
C VAL A 41 13.71 -5.85 -4.98
N LEU A 42 14.67 -5.10 -4.42
CA LEU A 42 16.09 -5.41 -4.53
C LEU A 42 16.43 -6.73 -3.82
N ILE A 43 15.80 -7.04 -2.70
CA ILE A 43 15.95 -8.34 -2.02
C ILE A 43 15.44 -9.49 -2.90
N LEU A 44 14.29 -9.33 -3.57
CA LEU A 44 13.80 -10.32 -4.55
C LEU A 44 14.77 -10.49 -5.72
N GLN A 45 15.36 -9.40 -6.20
CA GLN A 45 16.38 -9.44 -7.24
C GLN A 45 17.63 -10.20 -6.77
N ILE A 46 18.06 -10.03 -5.52
CA ILE A 46 19.17 -10.81 -4.93
C ILE A 46 18.82 -12.30 -4.94
N PHE A 47 17.63 -12.67 -4.45
CA PHE A 47 17.17 -14.07 -4.44
C PHE A 47 17.21 -14.69 -5.83
N LEU A 48 16.73 -13.96 -6.82
CA LEU A 48 16.70 -14.43 -8.20
C LEU A 48 18.11 -14.62 -8.77
N ASN A 49 19.04 -13.68 -8.55
CA ASN A 49 20.42 -13.81 -9.02
C ASN A 49 21.16 -14.95 -8.29
N LEU A 50 20.92 -15.14 -7.00
CA LEU A 50 21.49 -16.27 -6.25
C LEU A 50 20.96 -17.61 -6.78
N GLU A 51 19.67 -17.69 -7.12
CA GLU A 51 19.09 -18.90 -7.73
C GLU A 51 19.71 -19.19 -9.09
N LEU A 52 19.78 -18.18 -9.97
CA LEU A 52 20.22 -18.34 -11.35
C LEU A 52 21.73 -18.57 -11.49
N GLU A 53 22.57 -17.82 -10.76
CA GLU A 53 24.03 -17.85 -10.92
C GLU A 53 24.71 -18.88 -10.00
N TYR A 54 24.12 -19.17 -8.84
CA TYR A 54 24.74 -20.02 -7.82
C TYR A 54 23.92 -21.28 -7.50
N GLY A 55 22.74 -21.46 -8.11
CA GLY A 55 21.84 -22.58 -7.80
C GLY A 55 21.25 -22.53 -6.38
N LEU A 56 21.32 -21.35 -5.74
CA LEU A 56 20.84 -21.14 -4.38
C LEU A 56 19.37 -20.73 -4.42
N SER A 57 18.48 -21.72 -4.33
CA SER A 57 17.05 -21.46 -4.23
C SER A 57 16.63 -21.22 -2.77
N VAL A 58 15.87 -20.16 -2.54
CA VAL A 58 15.22 -19.89 -1.25
C VAL A 58 13.80 -20.46 -1.27
N PRO A 59 13.30 -21.09 -0.19
CA PRO A 59 11.93 -21.57 -0.15
C PRO A 59 10.92 -20.42 -0.37
N GLU A 60 9.86 -20.67 -1.13
CA GLU A 60 8.79 -19.67 -1.38
C GLU A 60 8.25 -19.06 -0.07
N ALA A 61 8.14 -19.87 1.00
CA ALA A 61 7.70 -19.43 2.32
C ALA A 61 8.66 -18.42 2.99
N ALA A 62 9.95 -18.41 2.64
CA ALA A 62 10.91 -17.43 3.13
C ALA A 62 10.88 -16.14 2.30
N ILE A 63 10.65 -16.24 0.98
CA ILE A 63 10.35 -15.07 0.12
C ILE A 63 9.13 -14.32 0.63
N ALA A 64 8.11 -15.06 1.07
CA ALA A 64 6.87 -14.51 1.60
C ALA A 64 7.04 -13.75 2.91
N ARG A 65 7.90 -14.24 3.81
CA ARG A 65 8.04 -13.70 5.17
C ARG A 65 8.81 -12.39 5.22
N GLN A 66 9.81 -12.18 4.36
CA GLN A 66 10.69 -10.99 4.29
C GLN A 66 11.09 -10.34 5.63
N ASP A 67 11.15 -11.09 6.75
CA ASP A 67 11.72 -10.63 8.02
C ASP A 67 13.25 -10.77 7.98
N VAL A 68 13.85 -10.18 6.95
CA VAL A 68 15.29 -10.16 6.74
C VAL A 68 15.73 -8.73 6.98
N GLN A 69 16.33 -8.48 8.14
CA GLN A 69 16.74 -7.13 8.52
C GLN A 69 18.20 -6.89 8.19
N THR A 70 19.03 -7.92 8.30
CA THR A 70 20.49 -7.84 8.11
C THR A 70 21.00 -8.77 7.01
N VAL A 71 22.24 -8.55 6.58
CA VAL A 71 22.93 -9.49 5.66
C VAL A 71 23.07 -10.87 6.30
N ALA A 72 23.28 -10.97 7.61
CA ALA A 72 23.33 -12.24 8.32
C ALA A 72 22.00 -13.01 8.24
N ASP A 73 20.87 -12.32 8.38
CA ASP A 73 19.55 -12.93 8.20
C ASP A 73 19.38 -13.47 6.78
N LEU A 74 19.86 -12.72 5.78
CA LEU A 74 19.80 -13.10 4.38
C LEU A 74 20.62 -14.37 4.10
N VAL A 75 21.84 -14.44 4.64
CA VAL A 75 22.69 -15.63 4.57
C VAL A 75 22.04 -16.82 5.27
N ALA A 76 21.39 -16.59 6.42
CA ALA A 76 20.76 -17.63 7.22
C ALA A 76 19.59 -18.33 6.52
N LEU A 77 18.99 -17.74 5.48
CA LEU A 77 17.95 -18.36 4.66
C LEU A 77 18.46 -19.55 3.82
N TYR A 78 19.76 -19.57 3.51
CA TYR A 78 20.40 -20.60 2.69
C TYR A 78 21.13 -21.66 3.51
N GLN A 79 21.12 -21.53 4.84
CA GLN A 79 21.73 -22.51 5.74
C GLN A 79 20.72 -23.62 6.09
N PRO A 80 21.16 -24.88 6.23
CA PRO A 80 20.28 -25.95 6.69
C PRO A 80 19.79 -25.66 8.12
N LYS A 81 18.54 -25.23 8.27
CA LYS A 81 17.88 -25.14 9.58
C LYS A 81 16.98 -26.36 9.78
N ALA A 82 17.08 -26.97 10.96
CA ALA A 82 15.98 -27.75 11.51
C ALA A 82 14.77 -26.81 11.56
N VAL A 83 13.64 -27.27 11.01
CA VAL A 83 12.40 -26.48 10.87
C VAL A 83 11.91 -26.06 12.25
N ALA A 84 12.40 -24.92 12.74
CA ALA A 84 11.73 -24.15 13.75
C ALA A 84 10.81 -23.18 13.00
N THR A 85 9.56 -23.59 12.84
CA THR A 85 8.45 -22.70 12.54
C THR A 85 8.30 -21.72 13.69
N VAL A 86 9.13 -20.68 13.70
CA VAL A 86 8.71 -19.40 14.27
C VAL A 86 8.01 -18.71 13.11
N VAL A 87 6.69 -18.60 13.24
CA VAL A 87 5.87 -17.70 12.43
C VAL A 87 6.02 -16.36 13.14
N PRO A 88 6.69 -15.35 12.56
CA PRO A 88 6.44 -14.00 12.98
C PRO A 88 5.03 -13.70 12.48
N SER A 89 4.07 -13.76 13.39
CA SER A 89 2.85 -13.00 13.21
C SER A 89 3.24 -11.55 13.41
N PHE A 90 2.86 -10.64 12.51
CA PHE A 90 2.45 -9.34 13.03
C PHE A 90 1.46 -9.66 14.15
N PRO A 91 1.62 -9.18 15.40
CA PRO A 91 0.57 -9.36 16.38
C PRO A 91 -0.67 -8.66 15.80
N LEU A 92 -1.55 -9.45 15.18
CA LEU A 92 -2.77 -9.00 14.50
C LEU A 92 -3.80 -8.48 15.51
N THR A 93 -3.52 -8.65 16.81
CA THR A 93 -4.25 -8.08 17.94
C THR A 93 -3.24 -7.58 18.97
N GLY A 94 -2.82 -6.32 18.86
CA GLY A 94 -1.85 -5.70 19.75
C GLY A 94 -2.48 -5.22 21.06
N GLY A 95 -3.04 -6.08 21.90
CA GLY A 95 -3.52 -5.71 23.23
C GLY A 95 -3.28 -6.81 24.25
N THR A 96 -2.87 -6.45 25.46
CA THR A 96 -2.78 -7.37 26.62
C THR A 96 -4.16 -7.77 27.17
N THR A 97 -5.24 -7.27 26.55
CA THR A 97 -6.63 -7.61 26.81
C THR A 97 -7.20 -8.38 25.61
N ASP A 98 -7.87 -9.50 25.89
CA ASP A 98 -8.46 -10.50 24.97
C ASP A 98 -9.65 -9.95 24.15
N GLU A 99 -9.59 -8.70 23.70
CA GLU A 99 -10.71 -8.00 23.03
C GLU A 99 -10.67 -8.12 21.49
N GLY A 100 -9.59 -8.65 20.90
CA GLY A 100 -9.47 -8.91 19.46
C GLY A 100 -9.81 -7.70 18.58
N VAL A 101 -10.58 -7.91 17.50
CA VAL A 101 -11.07 -6.84 16.60
C VAL A 101 -11.94 -5.78 17.30
N HIS A 102 -12.42 -6.05 18.52
CA HIS A 102 -13.28 -5.16 19.30
C HIS A 102 -12.51 -4.26 20.26
N GLY A 103 -11.23 -4.54 20.53
CA GLY A 103 -10.38 -3.75 21.42
C GLY A 103 -9.95 -2.40 20.86
N GLU A 104 -9.46 -1.51 21.72
CA GLU A 104 -8.89 -0.21 21.32
C GLU A 104 -7.52 -0.35 20.62
N ALA A 105 -6.84 -1.48 20.84
CA ALA A 105 -5.49 -1.73 20.37
C ALA A 105 -5.44 -2.60 19.08
N TYR A 106 -6.36 -2.30 18.17
CA TYR A 106 -6.39 -2.90 16.83
C TYR A 106 -5.24 -2.35 15.97
N TYR A 107 -4.45 -3.24 15.35
CA TYR A 107 -3.29 -2.87 14.55
C TYR A 107 -3.72 -2.28 13.21
N ASP A 108 -3.48 -0.99 13.02
CA ASP A 108 -4.00 -0.24 11.89
C ASP A 108 -3.07 -0.29 10.67
N ILE A 109 -3.31 -1.20 9.72
CA ILE A 109 -2.46 -1.35 8.53
C ILE A 109 -2.59 -0.13 7.62
N LYS A 110 -1.46 0.51 7.31
CA LYS A 110 -1.39 1.73 6.50
C LYS A 110 -0.92 1.38 5.10
N VAL A 111 -1.70 1.79 4.09
CA VAL A 111 -1.66 1.18 2.76
C VAL A 111 -1.84 2.20 1.62
N HIS A 112 -1.96 3.48 1.95
CA HIS A 112 -2.20 4.56 0.98
C HIS A 112 -1.94 5.93 1.62
N CYS A 113 -0.81 6.55 1.29
CA CYS A 113 -0.29 7.78 1.91
C CYS A 113 -1.31 8.93 2.03
N PHE A 114 -2.04 9.24 0.96
CA PHE A 114 -3.10 10.26 1.00
C PHE A 114 -4.21 9.95 2.02
N VAL A 115 -4.79 8.73 1.94
CA VAL A 115 -5.87 8.26 2.83
C VAL A 115 -5.40 8.24 4.28
N SER A 116 -4.18 7.74 4.51
CA SER A 116 -3.53 7.71 5.82
C SER A 116 -3.38 9.12 6.42
N CYS A 117 -2.99 10.11 5.61
CA CYS A 117 -2.87 11.51 6.05
C CYS A 117 -4.21 12.13 6.45
N VAL A 118 -5.25 12.00 5.63
CA VAL A 118 -6.55 12.60 5.95
C VAL A 118 -7.24 11.89 7.11
N CYS A 119 -7.03 10.58 7.27
CA CYS A 119 -7.58 9.80 8.39
C CYS A 119 -6.90 10.08 9.74
N ASP A 120 -5.67 10.60 9.76
CA ASP A 120 -4.92 10.87 11.01
C ASP A 120 -5.72 11.77 11.97
N GLY A 121 -6.35 12.82 11.44
CA GLY A 121 -7.19 13.72 12.23
C GLY A 121 -8.43 13.04 12.82
N LEU A 122 -9.06 12.13 12.08
CA LEU A 122 -10.23 11.36 12.55
C LEU A 122 -9.87 10.53 13.79
N LYS A 123 -8.72 9.86 13.74
CA LYS A 123 -8.21 8.99 14.82
C LYS A 123 -7.95 9.76 16.10
N ARG A 124 -7.29 10.92 16.00
CA ARG A 124 -7.01 11.79 17.15
C ARG A 124 -8.29 12.26 17.85
N GLN A 125 -9.42 12.25 17.13
CA GLN A 125 -10.74 12.62 17.64
C GLN A 125 -11.61 11.42 18.03
N GLY A 126 -11.08 10.20 17.98
CA GLY A 126 -11.81 8.97 18.31
C GLY A 126 -12.89 8.59 17.29
N LEU A 127 -12.85 9.15 16.08
CA LEU A 127 -13.78 8.80 15.02
C LEU A 127 -13.28 7.58 14.24
N ASP A 128 -14.23 6.77 13.77
CA ASP A 128 -13.91 5.58 13.00
C ASP A 128 -13.47 5.94 11.57
N HIS A 129 -12.17 5.82 11.32
CA HIS A 129 -11.52 6.11 10.04
C HIS A 129 -11.56 4.96 9.05
N ARG A 130 -11.79 3.72 9.53
CA ARG A 130 -11.69 2.49 8.76
C ARG A 130 -12.61 2.45 7.53
N PRO A 131 -13.84 2.99 7.58
CA PRO A 131 -14.68 3.07 6.39
C PRO A 131 -14.05 3.79 5.22
N PHE A 132 -13.16 4.78 5.47
CA PHE A 132 -12.56 5.53 4.38
C PHE A 132 -11.61 4.67 3.52
N TYR A 133 -11.08 3.58 4.07
CA TYR A 133 -10.22 2.63 3.35
C TYR A 133 -10.97 1.76 2.34
N PHE A 134 -12.31 1.81 2.28
CA PHE A 134 -13.06 1.09 1.23
C PHE A 134 -12.63 1.48 -0.18
N GLY A 135 -12.18 2.73 -0.37
CA GLY A 135 -11.69 3.22 -1.65
C GLY A 135 -10.28 2.76 -2.02
N VAL A 136 -9.59 1.97 -1.19
CA VAL A 136 -8.15 1.69 -1.36
C VAL A 136 -7.85 0.39 -2.08
N TRP A 137 -8.51 -0.73 -1.75
CA TRP A 137 -8.13 -2.07 -2.26
C TRP A 137 -8.15 -2.18 -3.79
N ASP A 138 -9.06 -1.44 -4.45
CA ASP A 138 -9.16 -1.32 -5.90
C ASP A 138 -8.99 0.14 -6.37
N ALA A 139 -8.25 0.95 -5.60
CA ALA A 139 -7.92 2.31 -5.99
C ALA A 139 -7.28 2.31 -7.39
N LYS A 140 -7.65 3.30 -8.20
CA LYS A 140 -7.22 3.42 -9.60
C LYS A 140 -5.69 3.34 -9.73
N PHE A 141 -5.26 2.65 -10.76
CA PHE A 141 -3.91 2.61 -11.31
C PHE A 141 -4.03 2.60 -12.84
N ALA A 142 -2.93 2.79 -13.56
CA ALA A 142 -2.92 2.82 -15.02
C ALA A 142 -2.02 1.73 -15.61
N LEU A 143 -2.24 1.44 -16.90
CA LEU A 143 -1.32 0.70 -17.74
C LEU A 143 -0.76 1.66 -18.78
N SER A 144 0.57 1.70 -18.93
CA SER A 144 1.20 2.46 -20.00
C SER A 144 0.95 1.82 -21.38
N ASP A 145 1.23 2.56 -22.46
CA ASP A 145 1.22 2.02 -23.83
C ASP A 145 2.20 0.86 -24.04
N ARG A 146 3.18 0.72 -23.13
CA ARG A 146 4.14 -0.40 -23.07
C ARG A 146 3.70 -1.50 -22.10
N PHE A 147 2.44 -1.54 -21.72
CA PHE A 147 1.90 -2.53 -20.78
C PHE A 147 2.67 -2.54 -19.44
N GLN A 148 3.02 -1.37 -18.92
CA GLN A 148 3.66 -1.24 -17.62
C GLN A 148 2.62 -0.80 -16.58
N LEU A 149 2.68 -1.39 -15.39
CA LEU A 149 1.84 -1.02 -14.27
C LEU A 149 2.31 0.33 -13.70
N LEU A 150 1.38 1.28 -13.61
CA LEU A 150 1.62 2.64 -13.12
C LEU A 150 0.71 2.97 -11.93
N TYR A 151 1.30 3.08 -10.75
CA TYR A 151 0.72 3.54 -9.50
C TYR A 151 0.35 5.03 -9.56
N HIS A 152 1.13 5.82 -10.32
CA HIS A 152 0.86 7.21 -10.63
C HIS A 152 0.73 7.43 -12.15
N ALA A 153 -0.29 8.18 -12.55
CA ALA A 153 -0.48 8.64 -13.92
C ALA A 153 -1.21 10.00 -13.91
N PRO A 154 -1.06 10.85 -14.94
CA PRO A 154 -1.65 12.19 -14.97
C PRO A 154 -3.18 12.22 -14.78
N ASP A 155 -3.87 11.14 -15.12
CA ASP A 155 -5.32 11.00 -15.01
C ASP A 155 -5.78 10.35 -13.68
N ILE A 156 -4.85 10.08 -12.76
CA ILE A 156 -5.11 9.61 -11.40
C ILE A 156 -5.05 10.82 -10.47
N THR A 157 -6.24 11.28 -10.04
CA THR A 157 -6.39 12.43 -9.14
C THR A 157 -6.94 12.00 -7.79
N GLN A 158 -6.78 12.85 -6.77
CA GLN A 158 -7.35 12.60 -5.44
C GLN A 158 -8.80 13.10 -5.30
N GLU A 159 -9.43 13.57 -6.38
CA GLU A 159 -10.76 14.20 -6.33
C GLU A 159 -11.83 13.27 -5.77
N PHE A 160 -11.81 11.99 -6.16
CA PHE A 160 -12.71 10.98 -5.62
C PHE A 160 -12.63 10.92 -4.09
N PHE A 161 -11.42 10.79 -3.55
CA PHE A 161 -11.21 10.74 -2.11
C PHE A 161 -11.60 12.05 -1.43
N ARG A 162 -11.25 13.21 -1.99
CA ARG A 162 -11.58 14.52 -1.42
C ARG A 162 -13.09 14.74 -1.30
N ALA A 163 -13.83 14.49 -2.37
CA ALA A 163 -15.27 14.66 -2.41
C ALA A 163 -15.97 13.73 -1.39
N TRP A 164 -15.53 12.48 -1.30
CA TRP A 164 -16.07 11.52 -0.33
C TRP A 164 -15.68 11.84 1.10
N PHE A 165 -14.44 12.28 1.36
CA PHE A 165 -14.01 12.67 2.70
C PHE A 165 -14.86 13.83 3.24
N GLN A 166 -15.11 14.84 2.41
CA GLN A 166 -15.99 15.94 2.77
C GLN A 166 -17.43 15.47 3.02
N ARG A 167 -17.97 14.59 2.16
CA ARG A 167 -19.33 14.08 2.33
C ARG A 167 -19.48 13.24 3.61
N LEU A 168 -18.55 12.33 3.87
CA LEU A 168 -18.57 11.40 4.99
C LEU A 168 -18.30 12.13 6.31
N TYR A 169 -17.22 12.91 6.37
CA TYR A 169 -16.67 13.42 7.62
C TYR A 169 -16.85 14.93 7.80
N GLY A 170 -17.35 15.64 6.78
CA GLY A 170 -17.56 17.10 6.83
C GLY A 170 -16.32 17.94 6.56
N VAL A 171 -15.15 17.31 6.35
CA VAL A 171 -13.87 17.99 6.22
C VAL A 171 -13.56 18.29 4.75
N ALA A 172 -13.40 19.55 4.41
CA ALA A 172 -12.98 19.96 3.07
C ALA A 172 -11.47 19.76 2.90
N VAL A 173 -11.07 18.92 1.94
CA VAL A 173 -9.68 18.71 1.55
C VAL A 173 -9.41 19.52 0.29
N ARG A 174 -8.62 20.59 0.42
CA ARG A 174 -8.38 21.57 -0.65
C ARG A 174 -6.97 21.43 -1.19
N GLU A 175 -6.87 21.22 -2.49
CA GLU A 175 -5.58 21.28 -3.19
C GLU A 175 -5.03 22.71 -3.14
N TRP A 176 -3.75 22.86 -2.85
CA TRP A 176 -3.08 24.17 -2.85
C TRP A 176 -2.06 24.32 -3.98
N TYR A 177 -1.68 23.23 -4.63
CA TYR A 177 -0.71 23.24 -5.71
C TYR A 177 -1.37 23.66 -7.02
N ASP A 178 -0.75 24.59 -7.72
CA ASP A 178 -1.22 25.09 -9.01
C ASP A 178 -0.19 24.70 -10.10
N PRO A 179 -0.54 23.83 -11.07
CA PRO A 179 0.39 23.44 -12.13
C PRO A 179 0.71 24.57 -13.12
N ASP A 180 -0.07 25.66 -13.12
CA ASP A 180 0.11 26.78 -14.05
C ASP A 180 1.13 27.83 -13.54
N ILE A 181 1.59 27.71 -12.30
CA ILE A 181 2.63 28.59 -11.72
C ILE A 181 3.95 27.84 -11.50
N SER A 182 5.04 28.57 -11.33
CA SER A 182 6.35 27.95 -11.15
C SER A 182 6.42 27.16 -9.84
N LYS A 183 7.32 26.16 -9.82
CA LYS A 183 7.54 25.34 -8.62
C LYS A 183 8.01 26.15 -7.41
N SER A 184 8.79 27.22 -7.66
CA SER A 184 9.22 28.15 -6.61
C SER A 184 8.07 28.99 -6.05
N GLU A 185 7.09 29.37 -6.88
CA GLU A 185 5.88 30.05 -6.42
C GLU A 185 4.99 29.11 -5.61
N ASN A 186 4.81 27.86 -6.06
CA ASN A 186 4.15 26.82 -5.28
C ASN A 186 4.84 26.56 -3.92
N LEU A 187 6.18 26.56 -3.89
CA LEU A 187 6.93 26.45 -2.64
C LEU A 187 6.62 27.62 -1.70
N ALA A 188 6.51 28.86 -2.21
CA ALA A 188 6.14 30.01 -1.39
C ALA A 188 4.72 29.87 -0.80
N VAL A 189 3.76 29.34 -1.57
CA VAL A 189 2.41 29.01 -1.08
C VAL A 189 2.48 27.96 0.03
N MET A 190 3.20 26.87 -0.19
CA MET A 190 3.38 25.81 0.81
C MET A 190 3.97 26.34 2.12
N LEU A 191 5.05 27.13 2.04
CA LEU A 191 5.72 27.74 3.19
C LEU A 191 4.78 28.60 4.02
N ASP A 192 3.96 29.39 3.34
CA ASP A 192 2.96 30.24 3.98
C ASP A 192 1.83 29.44 4.65
N LEU A 193 1.38 28.34 4.01
CA LEU A 193 0.38 27.44 4.60
C LEU A 193 0.91 26.75 5.85
N VAL A 194 2.15 26.26 5.85
CA VAL A 194 2.79 25.63 7.01
C VAL A 194 2.87 26.61 8.19
N ARG A 195 3.25 27.87 7.92
CA ARG A 195 3.31 28.93 8.93
C ARG A 195 1.94 29.31 9.50
N ARG A 196 0.91 29.37 8.66
CA ARG A 196 -0.46 29.74 9.08
C ARG A 196 -1.30 28.56 9.58
N ARG A 197 -0.72 27.37 9.66
CA ARG A 197 -1.43 26.15 10.07
C ARG A 197 -2.09 26.35 11.44
N THR A 198 -3.39 26.05 11.51
CA THR A 198 -4.14 26.01 12.77
C THR A 198 -3.80 24.75 13.57
N TYR A 199 -4.11 24.74 14.87
CA TYR A 199 -3.85 23.57 15.73
C TYR A 199 -4.50 22.28 15.19
N THR A 200 -5.71 22.40 14.64
CA THR A 200 -6.51 21.30 14.05
C THR A 200 -6.32 21.15 12.54
N GLY A 201 -5.56 22.06 11.93
CA GLY A 201 -5.24 22.07 10.51
C GLY A 201 -4.14 21.08 10.16
N SER A 202 -4.03 20.72 8.90
CA SER A 202 -2.95 19.90 8.35
C SER A 202 -2.51 20.48 7.01
N VAL A 203 -1.19 20.49 6.79
CA VAL A 203 -0.59 20.82 5.50
C VAL A 203 0.09 19.56 4.98
N MET A 204 -0.58 18.90 4.04
CA MET A 204 -0.08 17.73 3.35
C MET A 204 0.66 18.15 2.09
N VAL A 205 1.83 17.56 1.85
CA VAL A 205 2.69 17.86 0.70
C VAL A 205 3.08 16.56 0.02
N MET A 206 3.17 16.58 -1.32
CA MET A 206 3.86 15.52 -2.04
C MET A 206 5.35 15.86 -2.10
N LEU A 207 6.19 14.92 -1.73
CA LEU A 207 7.64 15.01 -1.89
C LEU A 207 8.22 13.72 -2.45
N ASP A 208 9.45 13.80 -3.00
CA ASP A 208 10.17 12.61 -3.45
C ASP A 208 10.94 12.01 -2.27
N MET A 209 10.44 10.90 -1.72
CA MET A 209 10.98 10.32 -0.50
C MET A 209 12.36 9.69 -0.70
N PHE A 210 12.78 9.43 -1.94
CA PHE A 210 14.16 9.05 -2.25
C PHE A 210 15.18 10.09 -1.75
N HIS A 211 14.78 11.37 -1.69
CA HIS A 211 15.62 12.47 -1.25
C HIS A 211 15.54 12.76 0.26
N LEU A 212 14.95 11.85 1.05
CA LEU A 212 14.88 11.90 2.52
C LEU A 212 15.42 10.61 3.17
N PRO A 213 16.75 10.38 3.12
CA PRO A 213 17.38 9.14 3.57
C PRO A 213 17.36 8.92 5.09
N GLU A 214 17.01 9.94 5.89
CA GLU A 214 16.90 9.82 7.36
C GLU A 214 15.69 8.99 7.82
N ARG A 215 14.95 8.40 6.89
CA ARG A 215 13.74 7.63 7.12
C ARG A 215 13.95 6.20 6.67
N GLU A 216 13.42 5.25 7.44
CA GLU A 216 13.29 3.87 6.98
C GLU A 216 12.34 3.84 5.78
N ASN A 217 12.88 3.51 4.60
CA ASN A 217 12.14 3.52 3.36
C ASN A 217 11.96 2.10 2.84
N LYS A 218 10.79 1.52 3.07
CA LYS A 218 10.43 0.17 2.58
C LYS A 218 10.54 0.00 1.06
N PHE A 219 10.58 1.10 0.30
CA PHE A 219 10.75 1.11 -1.16
C PHE A 219 11.77 2.18 -1.55
N ASN A 220 13.01 1.79 -1.81
CA ASN A 220 14.07 2.71 -2.21
C ASN A 220 14.02 2.98 -3.72
N GLN A 221 12.83 3.31 -4.23
CA GLN A 221 12.62 3.62 -5.64
C GLN A 221 13.03 5.07 -5.93
N ASN A 222 13.55 5.31 -7.13
CA ASN A 222 13.81 6.65 -7.63
C ASN A 222 13.08 6.84 -8.97
N PRO A 223 12.10 7.75 -9.07
CA PRO A 223 11.55 8.57 -7.97
C PRO A 223 10.65 7.76 -7.02
N PHE A 224 10.39 8.30 -5.82
CA PHE A 224 9.36 7.76 -4.92
C PHE A 224 8.44 8.86 -4.38
N PRO A 225 7.42 9.27 -5.16
CA PRO A 225 6.43 10.26 -4.74
C PRO A 225 5.62 9.77 -3.53
N HIS A 226 5.56 10.59 -2.48
CA HIS A 226 4.84 10.25 -1.26
C HIS A 226 4.18 11.47 -0.61
N TYR A 227 3.01 11.27 0.00
CA TYR A 227 2.32 12.30 0.77
C TYR A 227 2.63 12.17 2.26
N LEU A 228 2.97 13.29 2.89
CA LEU A 228 3.11 13.40 4.34
C LEU A 228 2.69 14.81 4.81
N MET A 229 2.66 15.03 6.12
CA MET A 229 2.27 16.31 6.73
C MET A 229 3.46 17.06 7.32
N LEU A 230 3.43 18.39 7.19
CA LEU A 230 4.45 19.30 7.70
C LEU A 230 3.92 20.22 8.81
N GLN A 231 4.79 20.56 9.76
CA GLN A 231 4.54 21.56 10.80
C GLN A 231 5.84 22.29 11.18
N GLU A 232 5.76 23.57 11.53
CA GLU A 232 6.88 24.30 12.13
C GLU A 232 7.25 23.75 13.52
N THR A 233 8.54 23.70 13.82
CA THR A 233 9.05 23.45 15.18
C THR A 233 9.38 24.78 15.87
N ALA A 234 9.96 24.72 17.07
CA ALA A 234 10.53 25.90 17.72
C ALA A 234 11.82 26.39 17.05
N ASP A 235 12.51 25.53 16.30
CA ASP A 235 13.72 25.84 15.55
C ASP A 235 13.36 26.16 14.07
N PRO A 236 13.60 27.37 13.57
CA PRO A 236 13.25 27.73 12.19
C PRO A 236 14.00 26.93 11.11
N ASP A 237 15.09 26.25 11.49
CA ASP A 237 15.90 25.43 10.58
C ASP A 237 15.42 23.96 10.53
N THR A 238 14.46 23.57 11.36
CA THR A 238 13.84 22.24 11.34
C THR A 238 12.33 22.29 11.11
N TRP A 239 11.80 21.24 10.52
CA TRP A 239 10.36 21.01 10.44
C TRP A 239 10.02 19.68 11.06
N PHE A 240 8.85 19.65 11.72
CA PHE A 240 8.25 18.41 12.15
C PHE A 240 7.55 17.79 10.95
N VAL A 241 7.96 16.58 10.61
CA VAL A 241 7.43 15.79 9.52
C VAL A 241 6.65 14.64 10.15
N HIS A 242 5.37 14.53 9.79
CA HIS A 242 4.47 13.48 10.26
C HIS A 242 4.01 12.65 9.07
N ASP A 243 4.37 11.37 9.06
CA ASP A 243 3.97 10.40 8.06
C ASP A 243 3.15 9.29 8.72
N PRO A 244 1.81 9.42 8.73
CA PRO A 244 0.94 8.40 9.30
C PRO A 244 0.99 7.07 8.55
N ASP A 245 1.43 7.05 7.29
CA ASP A 245 1.45 5.85 6.46
C ASP A 245 2.62 4.94 6.84
N TYR A 246 3.79 5.54 7.03
CA TYR A 246 4.99 4.85 7.54
C TYR A 246 5.10 4.85 9.06
N ARG A 247 4.14 5.48 9.76
CA ARG A 247 4.11 5.63 11.23
C ARG A 247 5.40 6.27 11.75
N TRP A 248 5.90 7.24 11.01
CA TRP A 248 7.12 7.93 11.32
C TRP A 248 6.81 9.39 11.60
N GLU A 249 7.35 9.91 12.69
CA GLU A 249 7.28 11.32 13.02
C GLU A 249 8.65 11.77 13.55
N GLY A 250 9.07 12.99 13.20
CA GLY A 250 10.36 13.49 13.62
C GLY A 250 10.72 14.84 13.02
N GLU A 251 11.78 15.43 13.57
CA GLU A 251 12.34 16.67 13.05
C GLU A 251 13.32 16.40 11.91
N ILE A 252 13.14 17.09 10.78
CA ILE A 252 14.05 17.04 9.63
C ILE A 252 14.51 18.46 9.33
N ALA A 253 15.77 18.61 8.91
CA ALA A 253 16.29 19.87 8.42
C ALA A 253 15.40 20.42 7.29
N ARG A 254 14.94 21.66 7.45
CA ARG A 254 13.98 22.31 6.54
C ARG A 254 14.45 22.29 5.09
N ASP A 255 15.74 22.56 4.85
CA ASP A 255 16.33 22.57 3.51
C ASP A 255 16.29 21.21 2.82
N LYS A 256 16.37 20.10 3.58
CA LYS A 256 16.24 18.74 3.02
C LYS A 256 14.82 18.46 2.58
N VAL A 257 13.83 18.84 3.39
CA VAL A 257 12.41 18.72 3.02
C VAL A 257 12.10 19.56 1.78
N ILE A 258 12.58 20.81 1.74
CA ILE A 258 12.44 21.67 0.56
C ILE A 258 13.09 21.03 -0.66
N HIS A 259 14.30 20.47 -0.54
CA HIS A 259 14.96 19.77 -1.63
C HIS A 259 14.12 18.60 -2.17
N ALA A 260 13.53 17.78 -1.29
CA ALA A 260 12.66 16.67 -1.68
C ALA A 260 11.35 17.14 -2.35
N VAL A 261 10.75 18.23 -1.87
CA VAL A 261 9.57 18.86 -2.48
C VAL A 261 9.91 19.43 -3.86
N MET A 262 11.12 19.95 -4.05
CA MET A 262 11.54 20.62 -5.29
C MET A 262 11.87 19.66 -6.45
N GLN A 263 11.94 18.34 -6.22
CA GLN A 263 12.26 17.37 -7.28
C GLN A 263 11.23 17.36 -8.43
N PRO A 264 11.63 17.40 -9.71
CA PRO A 264 10.70 17.56 -10.84
C PRO A 264 9.66 16.44 -10.97
N THR A 265 9.91 15.30 -10.32
CA THR A 265 9.09 14.08 -10.28
C THR A 265 7.86 14.20 -9.39
N VAL A 266 7.78 15.24 -8.56
CA VAL A 266 6.70 15.45 -7.60
C VAL A 266 6.10 16.85 -7.70
N GLY A 267 4.83 16.96 -7.32
CA GLY A 267 4.08 18.20 -7.26
C GLY A 267 2.71 17.89 -6.68
N GLY A 268 2.16 18.82 -5.90
CA GLY A 268 0.88 18.61 -5.24
C GLY A 268 0.93 18.72 -3.73
N GLY A 269 -0.26 18.86 -3.17
CA GLY A 269 -0.48 18.88 -1.74
C GLY A 269 -1.84 19.44 -1.41
N TYR A 270 -2.26 19.22 -0.17
CA TYR A 270 -3.59 19.56 0.29
C TYR A 270 -3.56 20.19 1.68
N VAL A 271 -4.55 21.04 1.94
CA VAL A 271 -4.85 21.53 3.27
C VAL A 271 -6.24 21.10 3.69
N PHE A 272 -6.37 20.78 4.97
CA PHE A 272 -7.63 20.38 5.58
C PHE A 272 -7.60 20.72 7.08
N ASP A 273 -8.77 20.90 7.67
CA ASP A 273 -8.92 21.19 9.10
C ASP A 273 -9.97 20.26 9.70
N ASN A 274 -9.61 19.57 10.77
CA ASN A 274 -10.45 18.56 11.40
C ASN A 274 -11.32 19.13 12.53
N ALA A 275 -11.34 20.45 12.77
CA ALA A 275 -12.07 21.06 13.88
C ALA A 275 -13.57 20.69 13.94
N GLU A 276 -14.23 20.56 12.79
CA GLU A 276 -15.67 20.29 12.67
C GLU A 276 -15.99 18.89 12.14
N THR A 277 -15.06 17.94 12.31
CA THR A 277 -15.26 16.57 11.84
C THR A 277 -16.45 15.91 12.54
N ARG A 278 -17.16 15.06 11.81
CA ARG A 278 -18.30 14.29 12.31
C ARG A 278 -18.24 12.83 11.88
N ALA A 279 -18.95 11.98 12.62
CA ALA A 279 -19.18 10.60 12.20
C ALA A 279 -20.06 10.56 10.93
N PRO A 280 -19.78 9.65 9.99
CA PRO A 280 -20.55 9.52 8.75
C PRO A 280 -21.92 8.91 9.01
N ALA A 281 -22.93 9.35 8.25
CA ALA A 281 -24.25 8.75 8.28
C ALA A 281 -24.25 7.39 7.55
N ALA A 282 -25.05 6.43 8.04
CA ALA A 282 -25.11 5.08 7.45
C ALA A 282 -25.46 5.10 5.94
N LYS A 283 -26.34 6.00 5.49
CA LYS A 283 -26.66 6.17 4.07
C LYS A 283 -25.46 6.59 3.22
N ASP A 284 -24.57 7.40 3.77
CA ASP A 284 -23.40 7.92 3.05
C ASP A 284 -22.28 6.88 3.05
N LEU A 285 -22.14 6.12 4.14
CA LEU A 285 -21.28 4.93 4.19
C LEU A 285 -21.70 3.88 3.15
N LYS A 286 -23.00 3.58 3.06
CA LYS A 286 -23.53 2.68 2.03
C LYS A 286 -23.16 3.17 0.64
N ALA A 287 -23.45 4.44 0.35
CA ALA A 287 -23.18 5.02 -0.96
C ALA A 287 -21.67 5.04 -1.29
N TYR A 288 -20.81 5.23 -0.29
CA TYR A 288 -19.36 5.18 -0.48
C TYR A 288 -18.89 3.75 -0.77
N PHE A 289 -19.33 2.76 0.01
CA PHE A 289 -19.01 1.36 -0.24
C PHE A 289 -19.43 0.94 -1.66
N ASP A 290 -20.67 1.24 -2.07
CA ASP A 290 -21.18 0.94 -3.41
C ASP A 290 -20.34 1.60 -4.52
N ALA A 291 -19.80 2.80 -4.27
CA ALA A 291 -18.95 3.51 -5.22
C ALA A 291 -17.53 2.93 -5.33
N CYS A 292 -17.05 2.26 -4.29
CA CYS A 292 -15.71 1.68 -4.23
C CYS A 292 -15.68 0.18 -4.60
N PHE A 293 -16.79 -0.54 -4.40
CA PHE A 293 -16.80 -1.99 -4.42
C PHE A 293 -16.98 -2.57 -5.84
N VAL A 294 -15.89 -3.07 -6.42
CA VAL A 294 -15.90 -3.76 -7.73
C VAL A 294 -16.15 -5.26 -7.51
N LYS A 295 -17.42 -5.67 -7.59
CA LYS A 295 -17.83 -7.05 -7.28
C LYS A 295 -17.43 -8.10 -8.32
N SER A 296 -17.43 -7.73 -9.61
CA SER A 296 -17.43 -8.69 -10.72
C SER A 296 -16.05 -9.01 -11.29
N SER A 297 -15.00 -8.32 -10.84
CA SER A 297 -13.65 -8.48 -11.37
C SER A 297 -12.60 -8.04 -10.35
N ASN A 298 -11.34 -8.41 -10.59
CA ASN A 298 -10.20 -8.05 -9.76
C ASN A 298 -9.20 -7.26 -10.63
N PRO A 299 -9.28 -5.91 -10.62
CA PRO A 299 -8.55 -5.07 -11.56
C PRO A 299 -7.05 -5.35 -11.62
N LEU A 300 -6.40 -5.60 -10.48
CA LEU A 300 -4.96 -5.87 -10.42
C LEU A 300 -4.61 -7.21 -11.10
N ALA A 301 -5.36 -8.27 -10.81
CA ALA A 301 -5.14 -9.57 -11.44
C ALA A 301 -5.40 -9.51 -12.96
N ASP A 302 -6.45 -8.79 -13.38
CA ASP A 302 -6.76 -8.56 -14.79
C ASP A 302 -5.66 -7.79 -15.51
N ALA A 303 -5.15 -6.73 -14.88
CA ALA A 303 -4.06 -5.93 -15.41
C ALA A 303 -2.77 -6.74 -15.56
N VAL A 304 -2.35 -7.45 -14.51
CA VAL A 304 -1.12 -8.26 -14.60
C VAL A 304 -1.27 -9.39 -15.62
N ARG A 305 -2.46 -10.00 -15.75
CA ARG A 305 -2.75 -10.98 -16.80
C ARG A 305 -2.57 -10.37 -18.20
N GLU A 306 -3.04 -9.15 -18.43
CA GLU A 306 -2.85 -8.43 -19.70
C GLU A 306 -1.38 -8.10 -19.95
N ILE A 307 -0.65 -7.63 -18.93
CA ILE A 307 0.78 -7.34 -19.00
C ILE A 307 1.56 -8.58 -19.43
N VAL A 308 1.41 -9.69 -18.70
CA VAL A 308 2.14 -10.94 -18.96
C VAL A 308 1.82 -11.47 -20.35
N THR A 309 0.53 -11.45 -20.74
CA THR A 309 0.10 -11.89 -22.07
C THR A 309 0.73 -11.04 -23.17
N ALA A 310 0.70 -9.70 -23.04
CA ALA A 310 1.30 -8.80 -24.01
C ALA A 310 2.81 -9.03 -24.18
N HIS A 311 3.54 -9.30 -23.08
CA HIS A 311 4.99 -9.56 -23.11
C HIS A 311 5.36 -10.93 -23.67
N LEU A 312 4.52 -11.95 -23.47
CA LEU A 312 4.68 -13.25 -24.10
C LEU A 312 4.45 -13.20 -25.62
N GLU A 313 3.47 -12.40 -26.06
CA GLU A 313 3.04 -12.27 -27.45
C GLU A 313 3.83 -11.22 -28.24
N GLY A 314 4.53 -10.32 -27.55
CA GLY A 314 5.22 -9.18 -28.15
C GLY A 314 4.28 -8.07 -28.63
N ARG A 315 3.10 -7.93 -28.02
CA ARG A 315 2.12 -6.90 -28.39
C ARG A 315 2.67 -5.49 -28.09
N GLY A 316 2.49 -4.56 -29.02
CA GLY A 316 3.01 -3.19 -28.85
C GLY A 316 4.54 -3.08 -28.88
N GLY A 317 5.26 -4.10 -29.36
CA GLY A 317 6.72 -4.08 -29.48
C GLY A 317 7.46 -4.31 -28.17
N VAL A 318 6.77 -4.74 -27.11
CA VAL A 318 7.38 -5.15 -25.84
C VAL A 318 7.94 -6.57 -25.94
N THR A 319 8.85 -6.93 -25.04
CA THR A 319 9.51 -8.24 -25.01
C THR A 319 9.48 -8.84 -23.62
N LEU A 320 9.74 -10.15 -23.47
CA LEU A 320 9.86 -10.75 -22.13
C LEU A 320 10.93 -10.08 -21.25
N ALA A 321 12.00 -9.55 -21.83
CA ALA A 321 13.03 -8.82 -21.08
C ALA A 321 12.50 -7.53 -20.43
N ASP A 322 11.43 -6.94 -20.99
CA ASP A 322 10.80 -5.73 -20.44
C ASP A 322 9.85 -6.05 -19.26
N LEU A 323 9.49 -7.32 -19.03
CA LEU A 323 8.44 -7.70 -18.08
C LEU A 323 8.80 -7.33 -16.63
N THR A 324 10.06 -7.47 -16.22
CA THR A 324 10.51 -7.03 -14.87
C THR A 324 10.19 -5.55 -14.64
N ALA A 325 10.48 -4.69 -15.61
CA ALA A 325 10.16 -3.27 -15.52
C ALA A 325 8.65 -3.02 -15.53
N ALA A 326 7.89 -3.81 -16.29
CA ALA A 326 6.44 -3.68 -16.40
C ALA A 326 5.68 -4.02 -15.11
N VAL A 327 6.18 -4.95 -14.30
CA VAL A 327 5.55 -5.33 -13.02
C VAL A 327 6.22 -4.68 -11.80
N ARG A 328 7.17 -3.77 -11.99
CA ARG A 328 7.94 -3.11 -10.91
C ARG A 328 7.07 -2.52 -9.80
N GLU A 329 5.90 -2.00 -10.15
CA GLU A 329 5.00 -1.32 -9.21
C GLU A 329 3.96 -2.26 -8.58
N LEU A 330 3.99 -3.55 -8.92
CA LEU A 330 3.09 -4.57 -8.37
C LEU A 330 3.19 -4.66 -6.83
N PRO A 331 4.38 -4.66 -6.20
CA PRO A 331 4.47 -4.66 -4.73
C PRO A 331 3.81 -3.43 -4.07
N ILE A 332 3.95 -2.26 -4.69
CA ILE A 332 3.36 -1.01 -4.17
C ILE A 332 1.84 -1.06 -4.26
N ILE A 333 1.26 -1.64 -5.31
CA ILE A 333 -0.20 -1.78 -5.41
C ILE A 333 -0.69 -2.93 -4.51
N THR A 334 0.11 -3.98 -4.33
CA THR A 334 -0.24 -5.14 -3.50
C THR A 334 -0.53 -4.76 -2.05
N ILE A 335 0.20 -3.81 -1.45
CA ILE A 335 -0.07 -3.39 -0.06
C ILE A 335 -1.50 -2.86 0.13
N ARG A 336 -2.12 -2.30 -0.93
CA ARG A 336 -3.50 -1.81 -0.89
C ARG A 336 -4.50 -2.90 -0.55
N LYS A 337 -4.18 -4.18 -0.79
CA LYS A 337 -5.05 -5.31 -0.48
C LYS A 337 -5.27 -5.51 1.02
N TYR A 338 -4.35 -5.05 1.87
CA TYR A 338 -4.61 -4.99 3.32
C TYR A 338 -5.74 -4.02 3.71
N ALA A 339 -6.20 -3.15 2.79
CA ALA A 339 -7.40 -2.35 3.04
C ALA A 339 -8.66 -3.19 3.29
N TYR A 340 -8.71 -4.43 2.78
CA TYR A 340 -9.82 -5.35 3.09
C TYR A 340 -9.96 -5.57 4.59
N GLU A 341 -8.86 -5.52 5.34
CA GLU A 341 -8.87 -5.69 6.79
C GLU A 341 -9.64 -4.55 7.47
N HIS A 342 -9.48 -3.31 7.02
CA HIS A 342 -10.31 -2.17 7.49
C HIS A 342 -11.78 -2.37 7.19
N GLY A 343 -12.08 -2.91 6.00
CA GLY A 343 -13.41 -3.34 5.58
C GLY A 343 -14.04 -4.31 6.58
N PHE A 344 -13.38 -5.45 6.77
CA PHE A 344 -13.83 -6.48 7.70
C PHE A 344 -13.90 -5.97 9.13
N ALA A 345 -12.89 -5.27 9.63
CA ALA A 345 -12.85 -4.76 10.99
C ALA A 345 -14.00 -3.77 11.26
N PHE A 346 -14.32 -2.90 10.30
CA PHE A 346 -15.47 -2.00 10.43
C PHE A 346 -16.75 -2.79 10.62
N PHE A 347 -17.06 -3.70 9.70
CA PHE A 347 -18.33 -4.43 9.75
C PHE A 347 -18.39 -5.40 10.94
N TRP A 348 -17.30 -6.07 11.29
CA TRP A 348 -17.25 -6.98 12.45
C TRP A 348 -17.57 -6.25 13.75
N ARG A 349 -17.01 -5.06 13.95
CA ARG A 349 -17.32 -4.25 15.13
C ARG A 349 -18.74 -3.71 15.10
N ALA A 350 -19.17 -3.17 13.95
CA ALA A 350 -20.51 -2.62 13.81
C ALA A 350 -21.62 -3.67 14.06
N LEU A 351 -21.38 -4.90 13.61
CA LEU A 351 -22.30 -6.05 13.73
C LEU A 351 -22.03 -6.91 14.98
N LYS A 352 -20.98 -6.62 15.74
CA LYS A 352 -20.53 -7.39 16.92
C LYS A 352 -20.31 -8.89 16.62
N LEU A 353 -19.69 -9.18 15.48
CA LEU A 353 -19.41 -10.55 15.05
C LEU A 353 -18.23 -11.17 15.82
N PRO A 354 -18.11 -12.52 15.86
CA PRO A 354 -17.04 -13.19 16.60
C PRO A 354 -15.63 -12.84 16.09
N ALA A 355 -14.70 -12.50 17.00
CA ALA A 355 -13.33 -12.12 16.67
C ALA A 355 -12.55 -13.22 15.92
N ARG A 356 -12.76 -14.49 16.29
CA ARG A 356 -12.14 -15.63 15.61
C ARG A 356 -12.46 -15.71 14.11
N GLU A 357 -13.68 -15.31 13.72
CA GLU A 357 -14.03 -15.28 12.29
C GLU A 357 -13.27 -14.17 11.56
N PHE A 358 -13.05 -13.02 12.21
CA PHE A 358 -12.25 -11.94 11.64
C PHE A 358 -10.79 -12.37 11.42
N GLU A 359 -10.17 -13.05 12.40
CA GLU A 359 -8.81 -13.57 12.27
C GLU A 359 -8.64 -14.48 11.05
N GLY A 360 -9.62 -15.36 10.80
CA GLY A 360 -9.61 -16.20 9.59
C GLY A 360 -9.67 -15.39 8.29
N TRP A 361 -10.34 -14.24 8.27
CA TRP A 361 -10.34 -13.35 7.10
C TRP A 361 -9.01 -12.58 6.97
N CYS A 362 -8.36 -12.23 8.07
CA CYS A 362 -7.01 -11.67 8.04
C CYS A 362 -6.00 -12.66 7.42
N GLU A 363 -6.10 -13.96 7.74
CA GLU A 363 -5.28 -15.00 7.12
C GLU A 363 -5.49 -15.09 5.61
N GLU A 364 -6.72 -14.94 5.13
CA GLU A 364 -7.04 -14.95 3.68
C GLU A 364 -6.52 -13.69 2.97
N ILE A 365 -6.53 -12.52 3.63
CA ILE A 365 -5.91 -11.29 3.13
C ILE A 365 -4.40 -11.47 3.02
N GLU A 366 -3.78 -12.03 4.04
CA GLU A 366 -2.35 -12.35 4.02
C GLU A 366 -2.03 -13.32 2.89
N ALA A 367 -2.84 -14.38 2.71
CA ALA A 367 -2.68 -15.32 1.60
C ALA A 367 -2.74 -14.63 0.22
N LEU A 368 -3.66 -13.67 0.02
CA LEU A 368 -3.73 -12.87 -1.20
C LEU A 368 -2.44 -12.05 -1.43
N VAL A 369 -2.01 -11.30 -0.41
CA VAL A 369 -0.80 -10.48 -0.49
C VAL A 369 0.42 -11.35 -0.82
N GLN A 370 0.51 -12.52 -0.21
CA GLN A 370 1.61 -13.46 -0.46
C GLN A 370 1.55 -14.05 -1.87
N ALA A 371 0.37 -14.43 -2.36
CA ALA A 371 0.20 -14.89 -3.74
C ALA A 371 0.66 -13.82 -4.75
N LEU A 372 0.36 -12.54 -4.49
CA LEU A 372 0.80 -11.42 -5.35
C LEU A 372 2.32 -11.15 -5.26
N LYS A 373 2.94 -11.30 -4.09
CA LYS A 373 4.40 -11.21 -3.93
C LYS A 373 5.12 -12.33 -4.69
N THR A 374 4.65 -13.57 -4.56
CA THR A 374 5.20 -14.71 -5.31
C THR A 374 5.00 -14.53 -6.81
N LEU A 375 3.83 -14.05 -7.24
CA LEU A 375 3.58 -13.72 -8.64
C LEU A 375 4.58 -12.69 -9.19
N HIS A 376 4.92 -11.66 -8.40
CA HIS A 376 5.95 -10.69 -8.79
C HIS A 376 7.30 -11.38 -9.04
N TYR A 377 7.73 -12.25 -8.14
CA TYR A 377 8.96 -13.04 -8.30
C TYR A 377 8.93 -13.91 -9.56
N ASP A 378 7.83 -14.62 -9.80
CA ASP A 378 7.70 -15.51 -10.97
C ASP A 378 7.74 -14.71 -12.29
N CYS A 379 7.14 -13.51 -12.32
CA CYS A 379 7.25 -12.58 -13.45
C CYS A 379 8.70 -12.13 -13.68
N MET A 380 9.45 -11.81 -12.62
CA MET A 380 10.87 -11.44 -12.74
C MET A 380 11.70 -12.61 -13.27
N LYS A 381 11.45 -13.82 -12.77
CA LYS A 381 12.14 -15.04 -13.23
C LYS A 381 11.85 -15.35 -14.70
N LEU A 382 10.57 -15.28 -15.10
CA LEU A 382 10.17 -15.43 -16.51
C LEU A 382 10.85 -14.38 -17.41
N SER A 383 10.93 -13.14 -16.93
CA SER A 383 11.57 -12.04 -17.65
C SER A 383 13.07 -12.27 -17.87
N GLN A 384 13.80 -12.65 -16.83
CA GLN A 384 15.26 -12.78 -16.85
C GLN A 384 15.74 -14.03 -17.59
N THR A 385 15.05 -15.16 -17.40
CA THR A 385 15.42 -16.43 -18.05
C THR A 385 14.96 -16.49 -19.50
N GLY A 386 13.88 -15.77 -19.85
CA GLY A 386 13.20 -15.90 -21.15
C GLY A 386 12.54 -17.27 -21.36
N GLU A 387 12.50 -18.12 -20.35
CA GLU A 387 11.97 -19.48 -20.45
C GLU A 387 10.44 -19.48 -20.51
N ARG A 388 9.89 -19.59 -21.72
CA ARG A 388 8.43 -19.59 -21.95
C ARG A 388 7.67 -20.68 -21.20
N ALA A 389 8.32 -21.76 -20.76
CA ALA A 389 7.71 -22.79 -19.93
C ALA A 389 7.27 -22.25 -18.55
N LEU A 390 7.94 -21.21 -18.04
CA LEU A 390 7.59 -20.55 -16.77
C LEU A 390 6.30 -19.71 -16.85
N ALA A 391 5.76 -19.48 -18.06
CA ALA A 391 4.51 -18.77 -18.23
C ALA A 391 3.32 -19.49 -17.58
N ALA A 392 3.26 -20.82 -17.66
CA ALA A 392 2.16 -21.59 -17.07
C ALA A 392 2.08 -21.43 -15.54
N PRO A 393 3.18 -21.62 -14.78
CA PRO A 393 3.23 -21.29 -13.35
C PRO A 393 2.79 -19.84 -13.03
N VAL A 394 3.24 -18.85 -13.81
CA VAL A 394 2.82 -17.44 -13.63
C VAL A 394 1.29 -17.30 -13.74
N PHE A 395 0.67 -17.91 -14.75
CA PHE A 395 -0.79 -17.87 -14.91
C PHE A 395 -1.55 -18.66 -13.82
N GLU A 396 -0.98 -19.75 -13.32
CA GLU A 396 -1.54 -20.48 -12.17
C GLU A 396 -1.53 -19.62 -10.91
N ARG A 397 -0.43 -18.89 -10.63
CA ARG A 397 -0.36 -17.95 -9.50
C ARG A 397 -1.31 -16.77 -9.65
N LEU A 398 -1.45 -16.24 -10.87
CA LEU A 398 -2.47 -15.22 -11.19
C LEU A 398 -3.89 -15.72 -10.90
N ALA A 399 -4.22 -16.94 -11.32
CA ALA A 399 -5.53 -17.53 -11.08
C ALA A 399 -5.79 -17.76 -9.59
N GLU A 400 -4.76 -18.12 -8.83
CA GLU A 400 -4.87 -18.29 -7.38
C GLU A 400 -5.14 -16.96 -6.66
N ALA A 401 -4.38 -15.90 -6.96
CA ALA A 401 -4.62 -14.58 -6.39
C ALA A 401 -6.03 -14.06 -6.73
N ASP A 402 -6.47 -14.24 -7.98
CA ASP A 402 -7.81 -13.87 -8.44
C ASP A 402 -8.91 -14.64 -7.68
N ARG A 403 -8.71 -15.93 -7.43
CA ARG A 403 -9.65 -16.76 -6.66
C ARG A 403 -9.75 -16.33 -5.21
N ILE A 404 -8.63 -16.05 -4.55
CA ILE A 404 -8.61 -15.57 -3.15
C ILE A 404 -9.29 -14.21 -3.04
N GLU A 405 -8.96 -13.27 -3.92
CA GLU A 405 -9.59 -11.94 -3.89
C GLU A 405 -11.10 -12.00 -4.15
N THR A 406 -11.54 -12.83 -5.11
CA THR A 406 -12.96 -13.07 -5.36
C THR A 406 -13.68 -13.62 -4.12
N LYS A 407 -13.03 -14.52 -3.37
CA LYS A 407 -13.57 -15.04 -2.10
C LYS A 407 -13.71 -13.94 -1.05
N LEU A 408 -12.69 -13.10 -0.87
CA LEU A 408 -12.71 -11.96 0.05
C LEU A 408 -13.86 -11.00 -0.28
N LYS A 409 -13.99 -10.60 -1.56
CA LYS A 409 -15.08 -9.75 -2.04
C LYS A 409 -16.45 -10.39 -1.82
N GLY A 410 -16.57 -11.69 -2.08
CA GLY A 410 -17.80 -12.45 -1.84
C GLY A 410 -18.27 -12.32 -0.40
N LYS A 411 -17.37 -12.54 0.57
CA LYS A 411 -17.71 -12.38 1.99
C LYS A 411 -17.98 -10.93 2.36
N LEU A 412 -17.15 -10.00 1.89
CA LEU A 412 -17.32 -8.59 2.22
C LEU A 412 -18.68 -8.07 1.75
N ALA A 413 -19.15 -8.50 0.58
CA ALA A 413 -20.48 -8.19 0.07
C ALA A 413 -21.59 -8.76 0.95
N GLU A 414 -21.49 -10.04 1.36
CA GLU A 414 -22.45 -10.68 2.28
C GLU A 414 -22.59 -9.89 3.58
N ILE A 415 -21.47 -9.47 4.16
CA ILE A 415 -21.42 -8.76 5.43
C ILE A 415 -21.86 -7.31 5.28
N PHE A 416 -21.57 -6.68 4.16
CA PHE A 416 -22.11 -5.36 3.81
C PHE A 416 -23.63 -5.38 3.68
N ASP A 417 -24.20 -6.39 3.03
CA ASP A 417 -25.65 -6.55 2.90
C ASP A 417 -26.29 -6.71 4.29
N LEU A 418 -25.71 -7.55 5.16
CA LEU A 418 -26.15 -7.70 6.56
C LEU A 418 -26.07 -6.38 7.35
N TRP A 419 -24.99 -5.61 7.17
CA TRP A 419 -24.85 -4.30 7.79
C TRP A 419 -25.90 -3.30 7.28
N CYS A 420 -26.20 -3.31 5.99
CA CYS A 420 -27.24 -2.47 5.40
C CYS A 420 -28.62 -2.77 5.99
N ASP A 421 -28.98 -4.05 6.11
CA ASP A 421 -30.27 -4.49 6.67
C ASP A 421 -30.49 -3.98 8.10
N GLN A 422 -29.42 -3.83 8.90
CA GLN A 422 -29.50 -3.37 10.29
C GLN A 422 -29.41 -1.84 10.44
N ASN A 423 -28.67 -1.16 9.54
CA ASN A 423 -28.25 0.23 9.77
C ASN A 423 -28.81 1.24 8.75
N VAL A 424 -29.34 0.76 7.62
CA VAL A 424 -29.90 1.62 6.58
C VAL A 424 -31.41 1.47 6.61
N ALA A 425 -32.11 2.54 7.00
CA ALA A 425 -33.57 2.52 7.06
C ALA A 425 -34.15 2.13 5.69
N ALA A 426 -35.07 1.16 5.69
CA ALA A 426 -35.84 0.81 4.50
C ALA A 426 -36.55 2.08 3.98
N ASP A 427 -36.46 2.35 2.68
CA ASP A 427 -37.11 3.51 2.09
C ASP A 427 -38.64 3.29 2.09
N ILE A 428 -39.30 3.74 3.18
CA ILE A 428 -40.74 3.61 3.41
C ILE A 428 -41.55 4.29 2.28
N SER A 429 -40.93 5.17 1.47
CA SER A 429 -41.58 5.86 0.35
C SER A 429 -42.02 4.91 -0.78
N LEU A 430 -41.38 3.75 -0.94
CA LEU A 430 -41.75 2.73 -1.94
C LEU A 430 -42.88 1.80 -1.44
N LEU A 431 -42.96 1.55 -0.13
CA LEU A 431 -44.03 0.76 0.49
C LEU A 431 -45.38 1.50 0.46
N ASN A 432 -45.38 2.82 0.67
CA ASN A 432 -46.61 3.62 0.62
C ASN A 432 -47.18 3.74 -0.81
N LYS A 433 -46.35 3.75 -1.86
CA LYS A 433 -46.84 3.73 -3.25
C LYS A 433 -47.46 2.39 -3.66
N SER A 434 -47.02 1.27 -3.08
CA SER A 434 -47.60 -0.04 -3.36
C SER A 434 -48.91 -0.29 -2.57
N MET A 435 -49.01 0.23 -1.35
CA MET A 435 -50.26 0.18 -0.57
C MET A 435 -51.34 1.10 -1.14
N LEU A 436 -51.01 2.32 -1.59
CA LEU A 436 -51.98 3.22 -2.22
C LEU A 436 -52.53 2.69 -3.56
N LYS A 437 -51.79 1.82 -4.27
CA LYS A 437 -52.29 1.12 -5.47
C LYS A 437 -53.19 -0.08 -5.15
N ARG A 438 -53.14 -0.65 -3.95
CA ARG A 438 -53.98 -1.79 -3.53
C ARG A 438 -55.31 -1.38 -2.91
N VAL A 439 -55.44 -0.15 -2.42
CA VAL A 439 -56.71 0.40 -1.89
C VAL A 439 -57.58 1.02 -3.00
N ALA A 440 -57.04 1.17 -4.22
CA ALA A 440 -57.73 1.72 -5.38
C ALA A 440 -58.19 0.67 -6.41
N ARG A 441 -58.42 -0.59 -6.00
CA ARG A 441 -58.99 -1.63 -6.85
C ARG A 441 -60.19 -2.31 -6.20
#